data_AF-A0A059LQW8-F1
#
_entry.id   AF-A0A059LQW8-F1
#
_cell.length_a   1.000
_cell.length_b   1.000
_cell.length_c   1.000
_cell.angle_alpha   90.00
_cell.angle_beta   90.00
_cell.angle_gamma   90.00
#
_symmetry.space_group_name_H-M   'P 1'
#
loop_
_entity.id
_entity.type
_entity.pdbx_description
1 polymer ?
#
loop_
_entity_poly.entity_id
_entity_poly.type
_entity_poly.pdbx_seq_one_letter_code
_entity_poly.pdbx_strand_id
1 'polypeptide(L)'
;MLPSVCDYRDMLMACTHDEVNAVVVDIGSYQTKVGYAGEDTPKFVYPSLVGEQGGALGGERSCNNVGETTNGTARRLAGIHALSAPQTGMEVVSPYQGGGLLSDWEAVERLLSWGFADQMHLRMEEHPVMMAEPSGTSKAARERTAQLLFESCNTPAIFLSKNAVLSAFSMGRQTALIVDAGHKSTSGACRGVAC
;
A
#
# COMPACT_ATOMS: atom_id res chain seq x y z
N MET A 1 -21.88 -30.13 -14.50
CA MET A 1 -22.81 -29.04 -14.16
C MET A 1 -21.96 -27.91 -13.61
N LEU A 2 -21.57 -26.97 -14.49
CA LEU A 2 -20.68 -25.86 -14.14
C LEU A 2 -21.48 -24.85 -13.32
N PRO A 3 -20.98 -24.35 -12.18
CA PRO A 3 -21.61 -23.24 -11.50
C PRO A 3 -21.44 -21.99 -12.36
N SER A 4 -22.58 -21.45 -12.75
CA SER A 4 -22.80 -20.24 -13.52
C SER A 4 -22.39 -18.99 -12.77
N VAL A 5 -21.71 -18.09 -13.49
CA VAL A 5 -21.76 -16.62 -13.39
C VAL A 5 -21.63 -16.06 -11.97
N CYS A 6 -20.43 -15.56 -11.65
CA CYS A 6 -20.17 -14.70 -10.51
C CYS A 6 -21.16 -13.53 -10.49
N ASP A 7 -22.15 -13.58 -9.60
CA ASP A 7 -23.10 -12.49 -9.41
C ASP A 7 -22.41 -11.40 -8.58
N TYR A 8 -22.17 -10.24 -9.21
CA TYR A 8 -21.54 -9.07 -8.58
C TYR A 8 -22.35 -8.51 -7.40
N ARG A 9 -23.59 -8.97 -7.22
CA ARG A 9 -24.43 -8.60 -6.06
C ARG A 9 -23.98 -9.26 -4.76
N ASP A 10 -23.36 -10.44 -4.81
CA ASP A 10 -22.91 -11.12 -3.58
C ASP A 10 -21.66 -10.46 -2.98
N MET A 11 -20.84 -9.78 -3.80
CA MET A 11 -19.68 -9.02 -3.30
C MET A 11 -20.09 -7.71 -2.62
N LEU A 12 -21.29 -7.19 -2.88
CA LEU A 12 -21.83 -5.97 -2.28
C LEU A 12 -22.59 -6.23 -0.97
N MET A 13 -22.83 -7.50 -0.63
CA MET A 13 -23.68 -7.91 0.50
C MET A 13 -22.95 -8.74 1.56
N ALA A 14 -21.61 -8.69 1.60
CA ALA A 14 -20.82 -9.22 2.71
C ALA A 14 -20.55 -8.17 3.82
N CYS A 15 -21.03 -6.94 3.66
CA CYS A 15 -21.05 -5.93 4.75
C CYS A 15 -22.23 -6.21 5.71
N THR A 16 -22.24 -7.39 6.32
CA THR A 16 -23.24 -7.74 7.34
C THR A 16 -22.88 -7.05 8.66
N HIS A 17 -23.56 -5.93 8.96
CA HIS A 17 -24.00 -5.40 10.27
C HIS A 17 -23.10 -5.47 11.53
N ASP A 18 -21.83 -5.83 11.42
CA ASP A 18 -20.77 -5.47 12.36
C ASP A 18 -19.91 -4.44 11.62
N GLU A 19 -19.75 -3.24 12.16
CA GLU A 19 -19.10 -2.10 11.50
C GLU A 19 -17.58 -2.31 11.40
N VAL A 20 -17.15 -3.30 10.63
CA VAL A 20 -15.75 -3.48 10.26
C VAL A 20 -15.46 -2.54 9.11
N ASN A 21 -14.94 -1.36 9.44
CA ASN A 21 -14.52 -0.38 8.43
C ASN A 21 -13.37 -0.95 7.60
N ALA A 22 -13.56 -0.98 6.28
CA ALA A 22 -12.49 -1.34 5.35
C ALA A 22 -11.38 -0.28 5.40
N VAL A 23 -10.12 -0.71 5.28
CA VAL A 23 -8.97 0.20 5.22
C VAL A 23 -8.61 0.43 3.76
N VAL A 24 -8.49 1.69 3.37
CA VAL A 24 -8.11 2.10 2.01
C VAL A 24 -6.66 2.55 2.00
N VAL A 25 -5.88 1.99 1.07
CA VAL A 25 -4.46 2.31 0.88
C VAL A 25 -4.19 2.72 -0.55
N ASP A 26 -3.54 3.86 -0.73
CA ASP A 26 -3.00 4.32 -2.00
C ASP A 26 -1.48 4.46 -1.82
N ILE A 27 -0.72 3.48 -2.35
CA ILE A 27 0.72 3.60 -2.42
C ILE A 27 1.04 4.40 -3.69
N GLY A 28 1.46 5.64 -3.50
CA GLY A 28 1.96 6.50 -4.56
C GLY A 28 3.49 6.47 -4.62
N SER A 29 4.06 6.91 -5.74
CA SER A 29 5.53 6.96 -5.92
C SER A 29 6.25 7.94 -5.00
N TYR A 30 5.55 8.93 -4.45
CA TYR A 30 6.09 9.92 -3.51
C TYR A 30 5.47 9.79 -2.12
N GLN A 31 4.15 9.60 -2.05
CA GLN A 31 3.41 9.52 -0.79
C GLN A 31 2.50 8.30 -0.78
N THR A 32 2.43 7.64 0.37
CA THR A 32 1.47 6.60 0.70
C THR A 32 0.37 7.24 1.55
N LYS A 33 -0.88 6.96 1.20
CA LYS A 33 -2.06 7.45 1.90
C LYS A 33 -2.84 6.26 2.45
N VAL A 34 -3.28 6.37 3.69
CA VAL A 34 -4.04 5.31 4.37
C VAL A 34 -5.22 5.97 5.10
N GLY A 35 -6.41 5.40 4.98
CA GLY A 35 -7.64 5.91 5.61
C GLY A 35 -8.68 4.82 5.82
N TYR A 36 -9.76 5.13 6.55
CA TYR A 36 -10.92 4.25 6.60
C TYR A 36 -11.86 4.54 5.44
N ALA A 37 -12.51 3.50 4.92
CA ALA A 37 -13.55 3.65 3.92
C ALA A 37 -14.70 4.49 4.48
N GLY A 38 -15.18 5.45 3.69
CA GLY A 38 -16.23 6.38 4.09
C GLY A 38 -15.73 7.70 4.67
N GLU A 39 -14.43 7.84 4.98
CA GLU A 39 -13.85 9.15 5.34
C GLU A 39 -13.57 9.99 4.08
N ASP A 40 -13.78 11.32 4.17
CA ASP A 40 -13.56 12.26 3.06
C ASP A 40 -12.08 12.49 2.74
N THR A 41 -11.20 12.27 3.73
CA THR A 41 -9.76 12.49 3.63
C THR A 41 -8.99 11.31 4.20
N PRO A 42 -7.84 10.94 3.63
CA PRO A 42 -6.99 9.90 4.22
C PRO A 42 -6.59 10.31 5.63
N LYS A 43 -6.60 9.35 6.55
CA LYS A 43 -6.22 9.57 7.94
C LYS A 43 -4.76 9.94 8.09
N PHE A 44 -3.90 9.27 7.33
CA PHE A 44 -2.46 9.47 7.34
C PHE A 44 -1.91 9.56 5.91
N VAL A 45 -0.96 10.47 5.73
CA VAL A 45 -0.19 10.63 4.50
C VAL A 45 1.28 10.72 4.87
N TYR A 46 2.10 9.85 4.29
CA TYR A 46 3.51 9.76 4.61
C TYR A 46 4.36 9.45 3.38
N PRO A 47 5.68 9.76 3.38
CA PRO A 47 6.55 9.47 2.26
C PRO A 47 6.62 7.97 1.95
N SER A 48 6.54 7.61 0.67
CA SER A 48 6.75 6.24 0.18
C SER A 48 8.23 5.90 0.06
N LEU A 49 8.96 6.08 1.16
CA LEU A 49 10.41 5.91 1.24
C LEU A 49 10.74 5.03 2.46
N VAL A 50 11.76 4.20 2.32
CA VAL A 50 12.26 3.32 3.36
C VAL A 50 13.75 3.55 3.50
N GLY A 51 14.23 3.74 4.73
CA GLY A 51 15.64 3.75 5.03
C GLY A 51 16.16 2.34 5.19
N GLU A 52 17.20 1.97 4.45
CA GLU A 52 17.91 0.71 4.58
C GLU A 52 19.24 0.98 5.27
N GLN A 53 19.40 0.46 6.48
CA GLN A 53 20.68 0.54 7.20
C GLN A 53 21.46 -0.76 7.00
N GLY A 54 22.61 -0.66 6.36
CA GLY A 54 23.50 -1.80 6.11
C GLY A 54 23.99 -2.40 7.43
N GLY A 55 23.77 -3.71 7.60
CA GLY A 55 24.30 -4.44 8.74
C GLY A 55 25.83 -4.47 8.71
N ALA A 56 26.45 -3.87 9.74
CA ALA A 56 27.87 -3.87 10.08
C ALA A 56 28.81 -2.90 9.32
N LEU A 57 28.98 -1.70 9.88
CA LEU A 57 30.31 -1.13 10.11
C LEU A 57 30.37 -0.67 11.58
N GLY A 58 31.30 -1.23 12.34
CA GLY A 58 31.44 -0.99 13.78
C GLY A 58 31.64 0.48 14.12
N GLY A 59 30.91 0.96 15.12
CA GLY A 59 31.01 2.33 15.61
C GLY A 59 30.04 2.58 16.77
N GLU A 60 30.48 2.19 17.97
CA GLU A 60 30.11 2.69 19.30
C GLU A 60 28.62 2.73 19.72
N ARG A 61 28.35 2.02 20.82
CA ARG A 61 27.06 1.98 21.53
C ARG A 61 26.68 3.39 22.02
N SER A 62 25.45 3.82 21.74
CA SER A 62 24.73 4.73 22.63
C SER A 62 23.21 4.50 22.54
N CYS A 63 22.52 4.93 23.58
CA CYS A 63 21.56 4.17 24.38
C CYS A 63 20.07 4.32 24.01
N ASN A 64 19.30 3.30 24.45
CA ASN A 64 17.84 3.25 24.66
C ASN A 64 16.96 3.07 23.42
N ASN A 65 16.61 1.81 23.11
CA ASN A 65 15.22 1.35 23.09
C ASN A 65 15.17 -0.18 23.03
N VAL A 66 14.30 -0.76 23.84
CA VAL A 66 13.99 -2.20 23.92
C VAL A 66 13.41 -2.65 22.57
N GLY A 67 14.08 -3.60 21.93
CA GLY A 67 13.63 -4.24 20.68
C GLY A 67 14.69 -5.23 20.21
N GLU A 68 14.29 -6.49 20.08
CA GLU A 68 15.10 -7.70 20.04
C GLU A 68 16.27 -7.72 19.03
N THR A 69 17.40 -8.23 19.50
CA THR A 69 18.55 -8.62 18.69
C THR A 69 18.20 -9.85 17.86
N THR A 70 17.93 -9.67 16.56
CA THR A 70 17.90 -10.79 15.61
C THR A 70 18.87 -10.54 14.45
N ASN A 71 19.97 -11.29 14.44
CA ASN A 71 20.79 -11.70 13.31
C ASN A 71 20.89 -10.76 12.08
N GLY A 72 21.92 -9.92 12.01
CA GLY A 72 22.66 -9.55 10.78
C GLY A 72 21.90 -9.07 9.53
N THR A 73 20.60 -8.85 9.58
CA THR A 73 19.77 -8.40 8.46
C THR A 73 19.71 -6.88 8.44
N ALA A 74 19.78 -6.30 7.23
CA ALA A 74 19.68 -4.86 7.04
C ALA A 74 18.39 -4.34 7.69
N ARG A 75 18.52 -3.33 8.56
CA ARG A 75 17.36 -2.79 9.27
C ARG A 75 16.63 -1.82 8.34
N ARG A 76 15.42 -2.18 7.93
CA ARG A 76 14.54 -1.29 7.15
C ARG A 76 13.67 -0.45 8.08
N LEU A 77 13.83 0.86 7.99
CA LEU A 77 13.10 1.86 8.75
C LEU A 77 12.10 2.57 7.83
N ALA A 78 10.82 2.57 8.18
CA ALA A 78 9.81 3.36 7.50
C ALA A 78 9.31 4.48 8.42
N GLY A 79 8.74 5.52 7.81
CA GLY A 79 8.08 6.61 8.51
C GLY A 79 8.83 7.93 8.45
N ILE A 80 8.07 9.00 8.70
CA ILE A 80 8.55 10.39 8.65
C ILE A 80 9.69 10.58 9.66
N HIS A 81 9.54 10.06 10.88
CA HIS A 81 10.53 10.23 11.95
C HIS A 81 11.87 9.55 11.63
N ALA A 82 11.83 8.36 11.01
CA ALA A 82 13.05 7.64 10.65
C ALA A 82 13.84 8.37 9.55
N LEU A 83 13.13 9.04 8.62
CA LEU A 83 13.73 9.74 7.49
C LEU A 83 14.08 11.22 7.79
N SER A 84 13.65 11.75 8.93
CA SER A 84 13.82 13.17 9.28
C SER A 84 15.26 13.55 9.62
N ALA A 85 16.07 12.59 10.07
CA ALA A 85 17.46 12.83 10.46
C ALA A 85 18.39 11.90 9.67
N PRO A 86 19.49 12.43 9.11
CA PRO A 86 20.48 11.60 8.45
C PRO A 86 21.13 10.66 9.49
N GLN A 87 21.10 9.36 9.22
CA GLN A 87 21.78 8.35 10.02
C GLN A 87 22.98 7.81 9.25
N THR A 88 24.09 7.61 9.95
CA THR A 88 25.30 7.06 9.33
C THR A 88 25.03 5.64 8.82
N GLY A 89 25.30 5.41 7.53
CA GLY A 89 25.11 4.10 6.89
C GLY A 89 23.67 3.76 6.50
N MET A 90 22.76 4.74 6.49
CA MET A 90 21.38 4.59 6.03
C MET A 90 21.23 5.11 4.60
N GLU A 91 20.76 4.27 3.69
CA GLU A 91 20.38 4.64 2.34
C GLU A 91 18.86 4.77 2.22
N VAL A 92 18.37 5.78 1.51
CA VAL A 92 16.93 5.97 1.31
C VAL A 92 16.51 5.32 0.00
N VAL A 93 15.69 4.27 0.11
CA VAL A 93 15.21 3.45 -0.99
C VAL A 93 13.72 3.71 -1.24
N SER A 94 13.33 3.77 -2.50
CA SER A 94 11.93 3.87 -2.94
C SER A 94 11.46 2.49 -3.42
N PRO A 95 10.24 2.05 -3.07
CA PRO A 95 9.69 0.78 -3.56
C PRO A 95 9.42 0.79 -5.07
N TYR A 96 9.42 1.99 -5.68
CA TYR A 96 9.24 2.21 -7.12
C TYR A 96 10.58 2.37 -7.83
N GLN A 97 10.90 1.46 -8.75
CA GLN A 97 12.06 1.56 -9.64
C GLN A 97 11.69 2.15 -11.02
N GLY A 98 12.63 2.11 -11.97
CA GLY A 98 12.72 2.90 -13.23
C GLY A 98 11.57 2.88 -14.24
N GLY A 99 10.37 2.43 -13.86
CA GLY A 99 9.14 2.51 -14.65
C GLY A 99 7.90 2.98 -13.87
N GLY A 100 8.05 3.47 -12.63
CA GLY A 100 6.91 3.87 -11.80
C GLY A 100 6.05 2.69 -11.33
N LEU A 101 6.59 1.47 -11.39
CA LEU A 101 5.96 0.25 -10.91
C LEU A 101 6.62 -0.22 -9.62
N LEU A 102 5.83 -0.91 -8.79
CA LEU A 102 6.33 -1.57 -7.59
C LEU A 102 7.27 -2.72 -7.96
N SER A 103 8.45 -2.72 -7.35
CA SER A 103 9.49 -3.72 -7.60
C SER A 103 10.11 -4.27 -6.33
N ASP A 104 10.29 -3.43 -5.30
CA ASP A 104 10.83 -3.85 -4.00
C ASP A 104 9.68 -4.13 -3.03
N TRP A 105 9.36 -5.42 -2.88
CA TRP A 105 8.26 -5.89 -2.05
C TRP A 105 8.54 -5.81 -0.55
N GLU A 106 9.81 -5.95 -0.14
CA GLU A 106 10.20 -5.82 1.27
C GLU A 106 10.04 -4.37 1.73
N ALA A 107 10.34 -3.40 0.87
CA ALA A 107 10.08 -1.99 1.14
C ALA A 107 8.58 -1.70 1.24
N VAL A 108 7.75 -2.31 0.37
CA VAL A 108 6.29 -2.21 0.43
C VAL A 108 5.74 -2.78 1.74
N GLU A 109 6.17 -3.99 2.12
CA GLU A 109 5.78 -4.62 3.38
C GLU A 109 6.14 -3.74 4.59
N ARG A 110 7.34 -3.14 4.57
CA ARG A 110 7.77 -2.24 5.63
C ARG A 110 6.93 -0.95 5.70
N LEU A 111 6.54 -0.39 4.55
CA LEU A 111 5.66 0.79 4.48
C LEU A 111 4.25 0.50 4.98
N LEU A 112 3.71 -0.67 4.63
CA LEU A 112 2.38 -1.11 5.05
C LEU A 112 2.35 -1.41 6.55
N SER A 113 3.30 -2.22 7.05
CA SER A 113 3.41 -2.51 8.49
C SER A 113 3.53 -1.24 9.32
N TRP A 114 4.31 -0.25 8.87
CA TRP A 114 4.39 1.05 9.54
C TRP A 114 3.06 1.82 9.51
N GLY A 115 2.41 1.90 8.34
CA GLY A 115 1.14 2.60 8.19
C GLY A 115 0.04 2.01 9.06
N PHE A 116 -0.05 0.69 9.13
CA PHE A 116 -1.11 0.00 9.86
C PHE A 116 -0.81 -0.10 11.36
N ALA A 117 0.37 -0.59 11.75
CA ALA A 117 0.68 -0.85 13.16
C ALA A 117 1.13 0.42 13.90
N ASP A 118 2.04 1.20 13.32
CA ASP A 118 2.63 2.37 13.99
C ASP A 118 1.74 3.62 13.89
N GLN A 119 1.03 3.84 12.79
CA GLN A 119 0.20 5.06 12.62
C GLN A 119 -1.27 4.83 12.98
N MET A 120 -1.90 3.83 12.39
CA MET A 120 -3.33 3.59 12.63
C MET A 120 -3.61 2.73 13.86
N HIS A 121 -2.59 2.06 14.41
CA HIS A 121 -2.73 1.10 15.52
C HIS A 121 -3.80 0.03 15.23
N LEU A 122 -3.82 -0.45 13.99
CA LEU A 122 -4.78 -1.40 13.47
C LEU A 122 -4.24 -2.83 13.47
N ARG A 123 -5.12 -3.77 13.79
CA ARG A 123 -4.93 -5.19 13.53
C ARG A 123 -5.53 -5.51 12.17
N MET A 124 -4.68 -5.73 11.17
CA MET A 124 -5.14 -6.00 9.80
C MET A 124 -6.00 -7.26 9.66
N GLU A 125 -5.85 -8.21 10.58
CA GLU A 125 -6.63 -9.46 10.65
C GLU A 125 -8.13 -9.22 10.83
N GLU A 126 -8.50 -8.06 11.38
CA GLU A 126 -9.88 -7.72 11.66
C GLU A 126 -10.51 -6.86 10.56
N HIS A 127 -9.75 -6.34 9.59
CA HIS A 127 -10.23 -5.34 8.63
C HIS A 127 -9.94 -5.71 7.18
N PRO A 128 -10.92 -5.65 6.25
CA PRO A 128 -10.65 -5.83 4.84
C PRO A 128 -9.84 -4.64 4.27
N VAL A 129 -8.94 -4.90 3.33
CA VAL A 129 -8.05 -3.88 2.74
C VAL A 129 -8.39 -3.63 1.28
N MET A 130 -8.61 -2.37 0.93
CA MET A 130 -8.72 -1.91 -0.44
C MET A 130 -7.44 -1.18 -0.83
N MET A 131 -6.72 -1.66 -1.85
CA MET A 131 -5.50 -1.01 -2.34
C MET A 131 -5.68 -0.46 -3.75
N ALA A 132 -5.22 0.78 -3.95
CA ALA A 132 -5.14 1.44 -5.25
C ALA A 132 -3.83 1.08 -5.97
N GLU A 133 -3.91 0.69 -7.25
CA GLU A 133 -2.76 0.34 -8.08
C GLU A 133 -2.70 1.15 -9.39
N PRO A 134 -1.50 1.47 -9.91
CA PRO A 134 -1.35 2.08 -11.23
C PRO A 134 -1.90 1.19 -12.34
N SER A 135 -2.42 1.80 -13.42
CA SER A 135 -3.03 1.08 -14.55
C SER A 135 -2.07 0.15 -15.31
N GLY A 136 -0.76 0.41 -15.22
CA GLY A 136 0.31 -0.37 -15.87
C GLY A 136 0.86 -1.53 -15.04
N THR A 137 0.26 -1.83 -13.89
CA THR A 137 0.71 -2.93 -13.01
C THR A 137 0.51 -4.29 -13.69
N SER A 138 1.55 -5.12 -13.69
CA SER A 138 1.51 -6.46 -14.28
C SER A 138 0.70 -7.43 -13.41
N LYS A 139 0.19 -8.50 -14.01
CA LYS A 139 -0.55 -9.55 -13.25
C LYS A 139 0.32 -10.16 -12.14
N ALA A 140 1.59 -10.40 -12.42
CA ALA A 140 2.54 -10.97 -11.44
C ALA A 140 2.77 -10.02 -10.25
N ALA A 141 2.90 -8.72 -10.51
CA ALA A 141 3.00 -7.72 -9.44
C ALA A 141 1.71 -7.69 -8.59
N ARG A 142 0.55 -7.77 -9.24
CA ARG A 142 -0.75 -7.79 -8.56
C ARG A 142 -0.93 -9.04 -7.69
N GLU A 143 -0.51 -10.20 -8.18
CA GLU A 143 -0.50 -11.45 -7.41
C GLU A 143 0.45 -11.35 -6.21
N ARG A 144 1.62 -10.72 -6.37
CA ARG A 144 2.56 -10.51 -5.28
C ARG A 144 2.04 -9.55 -4.21
N THR A 145 1.34 -8.49 -4.62
CA THR A 145 0.62 -7.60 -3.68
C THR A 145 -0.43 -8.37 -2.89
N ALA A 146 -1.23 -9.20 -3.56
CA ALA A 146 -2.24 -10.02 -2.90
C ALA A 146 -1.61 -11.01 -1.92
N GLN A 147 -0.52 -11.66 -2.33
CA GLN A 147 0.26 -12.56 -1.48
C GLN A 147 0.74 -11.85 -0.21
N LEU A 148 1.32 -10.66 -0.33
CA LEU A 148 1.80 -9.87 0.81
C LEU A 148 0.67 -9.50 1.78
N LEU A 149 -0.50 -9.10 1.28
CA LEU A 149 -1.64 -8.74 2.12
C LEU A 149 -2.28 -9.94 2.83
N PHE A 150 -2.23 -11.13 2.24
CA PHE A 150 -2.74 -12.34 2.89
C PHE A 150 -1.71 -13.03 3.79
N GLU A 151 -0.46 -13.15 3.36
CA GLU A 151 0.58 -13.87 4.10
C GLU A 151 1.19 -13.02 5.22
N SER A 152 1.62 -11.80 4.92
CA SER A 152 2.28 -10.94 5.91
C SER A 152 1.28 -10.21 6.80
N CYS A 153 0.15 -9.79 6.23
CA CYS A 153 -0.82 -8.95 6.93
C CYS A 153 -2.03 -9.74 7.47
N ASN A 154 -2.22 -10.98 7.03
CA ASN A 154 -3.33 -11.86 7.43
C ASN A 154 -4.72 -11.21 7.29
N THR A 155 -4.88 -10.40 6.24
CA THR A 155 -6.11 -9.62 6.00
C THR A 155 -7.27 -10.54 5.61
N PRO A 156 -8.51 -10.35 6.14
CA PRO A 156 -9.65 -11.23 5.86
C PRO A 156 -10.11 -11.18 4.39
N ALA A 157 -10.03 -10.01 3.76
CA ALA A 157 -10.36 -9.83 2.35
C ALA A 157 -9.58 -8.66 1.75
N ILE A 158 -9.31 -8.73 0.45
CA ILE A 158 -8.63 -7.66 -0.28
C ILE A 158 -9.41 -7.24 -1.52
N PHE A 159 -9.30 -5.95 -1.88
CA PHE A 159 -9.79 -5.43 -3.14
C PHE A 159 -8.73 -4.56 -3.81
N LEU A 160 -8.30 -4.93 -5.02
CA LEU A 160 -7.31 -4.19 -5.79
C LEU A 160 -8.02 -3.43 -6.92
N SER A 161 -7.89 -2.11 -6.94
CA SER A 161 -8.54 -1.26 -7.92
C SER A 161 -7.55 -0.33 -8.60
N LYS A 162 -7.76 -0.08 -9.89
CA LYS A 162 -6.90 0.83 -10.66
C LYS A 162 -7.18 2.27 -10.26
N ASN A 163 -6.13 3.07 -10.09
CA ASN A 163 -6.23 4.51 -9.77
C ASN A 163 -7.21 5.24 -10.71
N ALA A 164 -7.13 4.96 -12.01
CA ALA A 164 -8.02 5.57 -12.98
C ALA A 164 -9.52 5.25 -12.78
N VAL A 165 -9.83 4.03 -12.31
CA VAL A 165 -11.21 3.63 -12.01
C VAL A 165 -11.71 4.35 -10.77
N LEU A 166 -10.86 4.48 -9.74
CA LEU A 166 -11.18 5.21 -8.52
C LEU A 166 -11.41 6.69 -8.78
N SER A 167 -10.59 7.32 -9.61
CA SER A 167 -10.76 8.72 -10.02
C SER A 167 -12.04 8.95 -10.84
N ALA A 168 -12.43 8.00 -11.70
CA ALA A 168 -13.71 8.11 -12.41
C ALA A 168 -14.90 7.95 -11.46
N PHE A 169 -14.77 7.04 -10.48
CA PHE A 169 -15.80 6.76 -9.49
C PHE A 169 -16.02 7.95 -8.55
N SER A 170 -14.95 8.62 -8.09
CA SER A 170 -15.05 9.81 -7.25
C SER A 170 -15.80 10.97 -7.94
N MET A 171 -15.76 11.03 -9.27
CA MET A 171 -16.53 12.01 -10.06
C MET A 171 -17.95 11.54 -10.44
N GLY A 172 -18.35 10.33 -10.04
CA GLY A 172 -19.64 9.75 -10.42
C GLY A 172 -19.79 9.50 -11.92
N ARG A 173 -18.69 9.36 -12.67
CA ARG A 173 -18.70 9.17 -14.13
C ARG A 173 -18.51 7.70 -14.50
N GLN A 174 -19.46 7.18 -15.28
CA GLN A 174 -19.36 5.81 -15.82
C GLN A 174 -18.34 5.71 -16.95
N THR A 175 -18.25 6.76 -17.78
CA THR A 175 -17.26 6.91 -18.85
C THR A 175 -16.40 8.15 -18.62
N ALA A 176 -15.08 8.00 -18.74
CA ALA A 176 -14.13 9.10 -18.59
C ALA A 176 -12.77 8.75 -19.21
N LEU A 177 -12.08 9.76 -19.71
CA LEU A 177 -10.63 9.71 -19.94
C LEU A 177 -9.95 10.26 -18.69
N ILE A 178 -9.14 9.45 -18.04
CA ILE A 178 -8.42 9.81 -16.82
C ILE A 178 -6.96 9.96 -17.17
N VAL A 179 -6.40 11.11 -16.83
CA VAL A 179 -4.96 11.39 -16.91
C VAL A 179 -4.46 11.58 -15.48
N ASP A 180 -3.73 10.61 -14.98
CA ASP A 180 -3.11 10.62 -13.65
C ASP A 180 -1.66 11.07 -13.78
N ALA A 181 -1.34 12.26 -13.26
CA ALA A 181 0.01 12.83 -13.27
C ALA A 181 0.62 12.72 -11.87
N GLY A 182 1.40 11.67 -11.65
CA GLY A 182 2.10 11.41 -10.39
C GLY A 182 3.54 11.91 -10.39
N HIS A 183 4.28 11.59 -9.32
CA HIS A 183 5.66 12.03 -9.15
C HIS A 183 6.64 11.37 -10.14
N LYS A 184 6.63 10.03 -10.24
CA LYS A 184 7.52 9.28 -11.14
C LYS A 184 6.92 8.94 -12.51
N SER A 185 5.59 9.01 -12.65
CA SER A 185 4.90 8.55 -13.86
C SER A 185 3.62 9.32 -14.10
N THR A 186 3.35 9.60 -15.37
CA THR A 186 2.05 10.07 -15.85
C THR A 186 1.39 8.94 -16.63
N SER A 187 0.18 8.53 -16.24
CA SER A 187 -0.57 7.45 -16.89
C SER A 187 -1.91 7.95 -17.39
N GLY A 188 -2.34 7.45 -18.56
CA GLY A 188 -3.65 7.72 -19.13
C GLY A 188 -4.45 6.42 -19.22
N ALA A 189 -5.72 6.46 -18.85
CA ALA A 189 -6.64 5.34 -19.04
C ALA A 189 -8.00 5.84 -19.51
N CYS A 190 -8.53 5.21 -20.55
CA CYS A 190 -9.89 5.46 -21.02
C CYS A 190 -10.80 4.39 -20.43
N ARG A 191 -11.81 4.80 -19.67
CA ARG A 191 -12.90 3.93 -19.24
C ARG A 191 -14.08 4.18 -20.16
N GLY A 192 -14.28 3.28 -21.11
CA GLY A 192 -15.50 3.20 -21.91
C GLY A 192 -16.44 2.14 -21.34
N VAL A 193 -17.75 2.39 -21.43
CA VAL A 193 -18.73 1.31 -21.36
C VAL A 193 -18.77 0.73 -22.77
N ALA A 194 -18.29 -0.50 -22.94
CA ALA A 194 -18.62 -1.26 -24.13
C ALA A 194 -20.11 -1.60 -24.01
N CYS A 195 -20.94 -0.92 -24.82
CA CYS A 195 -22.35 -1.25 -24.97
C CYS A 195 -22.51 -2.62 -25.63
#